data_AF-L0J8F5-F1
#
_entry.id   AF-L0J8F5-F1
#
_cell.length_a   1.000
_cell.length_b   1.000
_cell.length_c   1.000
_cell.angle_alpha   90.00
_cell.angle_beta   90.00
_cell.angle_gamma   90.00
#
_symmetry.space_group_name_H-M   'P 1'
#
loop_
_entity.id
_entity.type
_entity.pdbx_description
1 polymer ?
#
loop_
_entity_poly.entity_id
_entity_poly.type
_entity_poly.pdbx_seq_one_letter_code
_entity_poly.pdbx_strand_id
1 'polypeptide(L)'
;MDNETIIANLAGMADLASGHLSFSQELESLGQEAINAVNASPEYFTGPQGAPAYQQVMSLIHQAVQDGQEVIARHGNAIDTAAGNSQATDGAIGQSFTSI
;
A
#
# COMPACT_ATOMS: atom_id res chain seq x y z
N MET A 1 -24.24 -18.64 3.62
CA MET A 1 -23.09 -18.19 2.83
C MET A 1 -22.35 -19.44 2.43
N ASP A 2 -22.10 -19.62 1.15
CA ASP A 2 -21.73 -20.90 0.59
C ASP A 2 -20.20 -21.00 0.61
N ASN A 3 -19.66 -22.18 0.87
CA ASN A 3 -18.22 -22.41 1.10
C ASN A 3 -17.33 -21.87 -0.05
N GLU A 4 -17.85 -21.80 -1.27
CA GLU A 4 -17.18 -21.20 -2.43
C GLU A 4 -16.97 -19.68 -2.29
N THR A 5 -17.90 -18.95 -1.67
CA THR A 5 -17.79 -17.51 -1.46
C THR A 5 -16.67 -17.16 -0.47
N ILE A 6 -16.50 -17.99 0.56
CA ILE A 6 -15.45 -17.80 1.59
C ILE A 6 -14.07 -18.05 0.98
N ILE A 7 -13.93 -19.12 0.19
CA ILE A 7 -12.67 -19.47 -0.48
C ILE A 7 -12.32 -18.42 -1.55
N ALA A 8 -13.31 -17.92 -2.30
CA ALA A 8 -13.12 -16.84 -3.27
C ALA A 8 -12.68 -15.53 -2.59
N ASN A 9 -13.24 -15.21 -1.42
CA ASN A 9 -12.85 -14.04 -0.64
C ASN A 9 -11.41 -14.16 -0.13
N LEU A 10 -11.02 -15.33 0.43
CA LEU A 10 -9.64 -15.55 0.88
C LEU A 10 -8.60 -15.45 -0.25
N ALA A 11 -8.92 -15.99 -1.42
CA ALA A 11 -8.05 -15.91 -2.59
C ALA A 11 -7.88 -14.47 -3.08
N GLY A 12 -8.96 -13.69 -3.15
CA GLY A 12 -8.91 -12.27 -3.51
C GLY A 12 -8.11 -11.42 -2.51
N MET A 13 -8.11 -11.81 -1.23
CA MET A 13 -7.35 -11.13 -0.18
C MET A 13 -5.86 -11.44 -0.20
N ALA A 14 -5.49 -12.70 -0.49
CA ALA A 14 -4.09 -13.07 -0.72
C ALA A 14 -3.53 -12.39 -1.98
N ASP A 15 -4.35 -12.26 -3.03
CA ASP A 15 -3.99 -11.55 -4.25
C ASP A 15 -3.77 -10.05 -3.98
N LEU A 16 -4.65 -9.43 -3.19
CA LEU A 16 -4.48 -8.05 -2.70
C LEU A 16 -3.19 -7.89 -1.88
N ALA A 17 -2.92 -8.75 -0.90
CA ALA A 17 -1.69 -8.68 -0.11
C ALA A 17 -0.42 -8.79 -0.99
N SER A 18 -0.45 -9.65 -2.01
CA SER A 18 0.63 -9.75 -2.99
C SER A 18 0.76 -8.49 -3.86
N GLY A 19 -0.38 -7.88 -4.24
CA GLY A 19 -0.44 -6.61 -4.94
C GLY A 19 0.12 -5.45 -4.12
N HIS A 20 -0.08 -5.43 -2.80
CA HIS A 20 0.48 -4.40 -1.92
C HIS A 20 2.01 -4.42 -1.89
N LEU A 21 2.61 -5.62 -1.89
CA LEU A 21 4.06 -5.75 -1.96
C LEU A 21 4.59 -5.23 -3.30
N SER A 22 3.90 -5.54 -4.41
CA SER A 22 4.23 -5.03 -5.74
C SER A 22 4.12 -3.51 -5.82
N PHE A 23 3.03 -2.93 -5.32
CA PHE A 23 2.82 -1.47 -5.31
C PHE A 23 3.85 -0.73 -4.45
N SER A 24 4.27 -1.32 -3.33
CA SER A 24 5.33 -0.73 -2.49
C SER A 24 6.68 -0.69 -3.22
N GLN A 25 7.03 -1.77 -3.94
CA GLN A 25 8.25 -1.84 -4.75
C GLN A 25 8.20 -0.88 -5.94
N GLU A 26 7.05 -0.78 -6.61
CA GLU A 26 6.84 0.19 -7.69
C GLU A 26 6.95 1.63 -7.18
N LEU A 27 6.38 1.94 -6.02
CA LEU A 27 6.47 3.27 -5.42
C LEU A 27 7.92 3.65 -5.07
N GLU A 28 8.70 2.70 -4.56
CA GLU A 28 10.12 2.90 -4.29
C GLU A 28 10.92 3.13 -5.58
N SER A 29 10.65 2.34 -6.62
CA SER A 29 11.24 2.54 -7.96
C SER A 29 10.91 3.91 -8.53
N LEU A 30 9.65 4.34 -8.43
CA LEU A 30 9.17 5.63 -8.92
C LEU A 30 9.82 6.80 -8.13
N GLY A 31 9.97 6.63 -6.82
CA GLY A 31 10.69 7.59 -5.97
C GLY A 31 12.15 7.75 -6.41
N GLN A 32 12.83 6.64 -6.69
CA GLN A 32 14.22 6.65 -7.17
C GLN A 32 14.34 7.29 -8.57
N GLU A 33 13.40 7.03 -9.47
CA GLU A 33 13.33 7.71 -10.78
C GLU A 33 13.11 9.21 -10.63
N ALA A 34 12.22 9.63 -9.72
CA ALA A 34 11.99 11.06 -9.45
C ALA A 34 13.25 11.74 -8.92
N ILE A 35 13.98 11.11 -7.99
CA ILE A 35 15.28 11.61 -7.49
C ILE A 35 16.28 11.73 -8.65
N ASN A 36 16.36 10.72 -9.50
CA ASN A 36 17.26 10.73 -10.66
C ASN A 36 16.90 11.86 -11.65
N ALA A 37 15.62 12.10 -11.89
CA ALA A 37 15.15 13.18 -12.76
C ALA A 37 15.48 14.57 -12.18
N VAL A 38 15.33 14.76 -10.88
CA VAL A 38 15.71 16.00 -10.17
C VAL A 38 17.23 16.22 -10.26
N ASN A 39 18.01 15.17 -10.06
CA ASN A 39 19.48 15.20 -10.20
C ASN A 39 19.95 15.46 -11.63
N ALA A 40 19.19 15.00 -12.63
CA ALA A 40 19.45 15.24 -14.04
C ALA A 40 19.09 16.67 -14.50
N SER A 41 18.40 17.44 -13.66
CA SER A 41 17.88 18.78 -13.99
C SER A 41 18.50 19.89 -13.12
N PRO A 42 19.83 19.94 -12.88
CA PRO A 42 20.44 20.89 -11.94
C PRO A 42 20.31 22.34 -12.39
N GLU A 43 20.15 22.59 -13.69
CA GLU A 43 19.92 23.90 -14.30
C GLU A 43 18.70 24.65 -13.74
N TYR A 44 17.64 23.92 -13.37
CA TYR A 44 16.44 24.48 -12.75
C TYR A 44 16.65 24.91 -11.30
N PHE A 45 17.74 24.46 -10.69
CA PHE A 45 18.15 24.77 -9.32
C PHE A 45 19.39 25.66 -9.29
N THR A 46 19.57 26.51 -10.31
CA THR A 46 20.64 27.51 -10.34
C THR A 46 20.18 28.85 -9.73
N GLY A 47 21.12 29.61 -9.17
CA GLY A 47 20.85 30.92 -8.56
C GLY A 47 20.63 30.89 -7.05
N PRO A 48 20.29 32.05 -6.42
CA PRO A 48 20.31 32.23 -4.97
C PRO A 48 19.36 31.32 -4.18
N GLN A 49 18.28 30.85 -4.82
CA GLN A 49 17.27 29.98 -4.21
C GLN A 49 17.34 28.53 -4.70
N GLY A 50 18.29 28.21 -5.57
CA GLY A 50 18.38 26.90 -6.21
C GLY A 50 18.66 25.75 -5.24
N ALA A 51 19.66 25.91 -4.36
CA ALA A 51 19.98 24.89 -3.36
C ALA A 51 18.85 24.66 -2.33
N PRO A 52 18.19 25.70 -1.77
CA PRO A 52 17.00 25.52 -0.95
C PRO A 52 15.84 24.82 -1.68
N ALA A 53 15.56 25.20 -2.92
CA ALA A 53 14.48 24.60 -3.72
C ALA A 53 14.75 23.13 -4.03
N TYR A 54 15.99 22.77 -4.36
CA TYR A 54 16.41 21.39 -4.56
C TYR A 54 16.22 20.55 -3.30
N GLN A 55 16.66 21.05 -2.14
CA GLN A 55 16.47 20.37 -0.86
C GLN A 55 14.99 20.17 -0.53
N GLN A 56 14.15 21.17 -0.82
CA GLN A 56 12.72 21.07 -0.62
C GLN A 56 12.08 19.99 -1.51
N VAL A 57 12.44 19.93 -2.80
CA VAL A 57 11.94 18.89 -3.71
C VAL A 57 12.38 17.50 -3.27
N MET A 58 13.64 17.32 -2.89
CA MET A 58 14.13 16.04 -2.37
C MET A 58 13.38 15.60 -1.10
N SER A 59 13.11 16.54 -0.18
CA SER A 59 12.31 16.26 1.00
C SER A 59 10.89 15.86 0.65
N LEU A 60 10.25 16.52 -0.33
CA LEU A 60 8.89 16.21 -0.77
C LEU A 60 8.81 14.81 -1.41
N ILE A 61 9.79 14.43 -2.23
CA ILE A 61 9.82 13.10 -2.84
C ILE A 61 9.92 12.02 -1.76
N HIS A 62 10.85 12.17 -0.81
CA HIS A 62 10.97 11.20 0.30
C HIS A 62 9.70 11.12 1.15
N GLN A 63 9.08 12.27 1.46
CA GLN A 63 7.82 12.32 2.21
C GLN A 63 6.71 11.59 1.45
N ALA A 64 6.55 11.84 0.15
CA ALA A 64 5.51 11.23 -0.66
C ALA A 64 5.65 9.70 -0.75
N VAL A 65 6.89 9.19 -0.84
CA VAL A 65 7.16 7.75 -0.82
C VAL A 65 6.78 7.14 0.54
N GLN A 66 7.18 7.78 1.64
CA GLN A 66 6.83 7.31 2.99
C GLN A 66 5.31 7.32 3.23
N ASP A 67 4.64 8.41 2.88
CA ASP A 67 3.19 8.54 3.02
C ASP A 67 2.46 7.47 2.19
N GLY A 68 2.92 7.23 0.96
CA GLY A 68 2.36 6.18 0.09
C GLY A 68 2.55 4.77 0.66
N GLN A 69 3.74 4.47 1.20
CA GLN A 69 4.00 3.20 1.90
C GLN A 69 3.08 3.03 3.11
N GLU A 70 2.84 4.09 3.88
CA GLU A 70 1.94 4.03 5.04
C GLU A 70 0.48 3.75 4.62
N VAL A 71 0.00 4.38 3.54
CA VAL A 71 -1.35 4.10 2.99
C VAL A 71 -1.46 2.64 2.53
N ILE A 72 -0.45 2.13 1.82
CA ILE A 72 -0.41 0.73 1.38
C ILE A 72 -0.44 -0.22 2.59
N ALA A 73 0.32 0.07 3.65
CA ALA A 73 0.34 -0.73 4.87
C ALA A 73 -1.02 -0.68 5.61
N ARG A 74 -1.65 0.50 5.70
CA ARG A 74 -2.98 0.65 6.31
C ARG A 74 -4.06 -0.12 5.55
N HIS A 75 -4.05 -0.09 4.22
CA HIS A 75 -4.96 -0.91 3.43
C HIS A 75 -4.70 -2.41 3.68
N GLY A 76 -3.44 -2.84 3.80
CA GLY A 76 -3.11 -4.25 4.09
C GLY A 76 -3.71 -4.71 5.41
N ASN A 77 -3.51 -3.93 6.47
CA ASN A 77 -4.08 -4.20 7.80
C ASN A 77 -5.62 -4.21 7.81
N ALA A 78 -6.26 -3.33 7.03
CA ALA A 78 -7.72 -3.28 6.91
C ALA A 78 -8.27 -4.54 6.23
N ILE A 79 -7.57 -5.03 5.18
CA ILE A 79 -7.90 -6.28 4.50
C ILE A 79 -7.73 -7.45 5.46
N ASP A 80 -6.60 -7.59 6.14
CA ASP A 80 -6.37 -8.67 7.12
C ASP A 80 -7.43 -8.69 8.23
N THR A 81 -7.81 -7.51 8.73
CA THR A 81 -8.87 -7.36 9.74
C THR A 81 -10.23 -7.80 9.20
N ALA A 82 -10.58 -7.39 7.97
CA ALA A 82 -11.81 -7.83 7.31
C ALA A 82 -11.82 -9.37 7.14
N ALA A 83 -10.66 -9.97 6.83
CA ALA A 83 -10.52 -11.42 6.61
C ALA A 83 -10.82 -12.19 7.90
N GLY A 84 -10.18 -11.77 8.99
CA GLY A 84 -10.38 -12.36 10.31
C GLY A 84 -11.83 -12.23 10.80
N ASN A 85 -12.45 -11.07 10.57
CA ASN A 85 -13.86 -10.84 10.93
C ASN A 85 -14.83 -11.70 10.12
N SER A 86 -14.59 -11.88 8.82
CA SER A 86 -15.41 -12.77 7.98
C SER A 86 -15.30 -14.22 8.43
N GLN A 87 -14.09 -14.74 8.67
CA GLN A 87 -13.88 -16.10 9.17
C GLN A 87 -14.52 -16.33 10.55
N ALA A 88 -14.38 -15.37 11.47
CA ALA A 88 -14.99 -15.45 12.79
C ALA A 88 -16.52 -15.46 12.72
N THR A 89 -17.08 -14.65 11.81
CA THR A 89 -18.54 -14.57 11.59
C THR A 89 -19.07 -15.87 10.98
N ASP A 90 -18.40 -16.42 9.96
CA ASP A 90 -18.79 -17.67 9.33
C ASP A 90 -18.68 -18.86 10.31
N GLY A 91 -17.67 -18.89 11.17
CA GLY A 91 -17.55 -19.90 12.22
C GLY A 91 -18.68 -19.84 13.24
N ALA A 92 -19.08 -18.63 13.66
CA ALA A 92 -20.19 -18.44 14.59
C ALA A 92 -21.55 -18.84 13.97
N ILE A 93 -21.76 -18.57 12.68
CA ILE A 93 -22.98 -18.96 11.96
C ILE A 93 -22.99 -20.47 11.67
N GLY A 94 -21.87 -21.08 11.29
CA GLY A 94 -21.77 -22.54 11.08
C GLY A 94 -22.12 -23.34 12.34
N GLN A 95 -21.68 -22.87 13.51
CA GLN A 95 -22.03 -23.48 14.79
C GLN A 95 -23.51 -23.33 15.14
N SER A 96 -24.18 -22.23 14.77
CA SER A 96 -25.60 -22.03 15.05
C SER A 96 -26.51 -22.92 14.21
N PHE A 97 -26.10 -23.28 12.98
CA PHE A 97 -26.83 -24.26 12.15
C PHE A 97 -26.60 -25.72 12.57
N THR A 98 -25.53 -26.01 13.32
CA THR A 98 -25.26 -27.37 13.81
C THR A 98 -25.96 -27.66 15.14
N SER A 99 -26.46 -26.63 15.84
CA SER A 99 -27.10 -26.75 17.16
C SER A 99 -28.64 -26.69 17.15
N ILE A 100 -29.27 -26.63 15.96
CA ILE A 100 -30.73 -26.77 15.75
C ILE A 100 -31.03 -28.16 15.20
#